data_AF-A0A7C1KG34-F1
#
_entry.id   AF-A0A7C1KG34-F1
#
_cell.length_a   1.000
_cell.length_b   1.000
_cell.length_c   1.000
_cell.angle_alpha   90.00
_cell.angle_beta   90.00
_cell.angle_gamma   90.00
#
_symmetry.space_group_name_H-M   'P 1'
#
loop_
_entity.id
_entity.type
_entity.pdbx_description
1 polymer ?
#
loop_
_entity_poly.entity_id
_entity_poly.type
_entity_poly.pdbx_seq_one_letter_code
_entity_poly.pdbx_strand_id
1 'polypeptide(L)' 'MALLGLGELKWRMLRRVLRKKRFRFEEARNMSRNDKQHFQWLLENGFFEDLGNGWYRITEKGRAAAELGQYEVP' A
#
# COMPACT_ATOMS: atom_id res chain seq x y z
N MET A 1 -14.31 -16.31 -1.22
CA MET A 1 -13.09 -15.53 -0.99
C MET A 1 -12.01 -16.03 -1.91
N ALA A 2 -11.58 -15.20 -2.86
CA ALA A 2 -10.46 -15.49 -3.72
C ALA A 2 -9.25 -14.67 -3.26
N LEU A 3 -8.07 -15.30 -3.21
CA LEU A 3 -6.80 -14.60 -2.99
C LEU A 3 -6.31 -14.07 -4.33
N LEU A 4 -6.27 -12.74 -4.46
CA LEU A 4 -5.73 -12.08 -5.64
C LEU A 4 -4.30 -11.59 -5.39
N GLY A 5 -3.46 -11.67 -6.42
CA GLY A 5 -2.13 -11.10 -6.39
C GLY A 5 -2.20 -9.58 -6.33
N LEU A 6 -1.48 -8.97 -5.38
CA LEU A 6 -1.46 -7.51 -5.22
C LEU A 6 -0.74 -6.80 -6.39
N GLY A 7 0.07 -7.54 -7.16
CA GLY A 7 0.93 -7.01 -8.22
C GLY A 7 2.23 -6.45 -7.65
N GLU A 8 3.35 -6.70 -8.34
CA GLU A 8 4.71 -6.45 -7.82
C GLU A 8 4.93 -4.98 -7.40
N LEU A 9 4.48 -4.02 -8.21
CA LEU A 9 4.70 -2.60 -7.94
C LEU A 9 3.97 -2.13 -6.68
N LYS A 10 2.69 -2.47 -6.54
CA LYS A 10 1.87 -2.15 -5.35
C LYS A 10 2.44 -2.81 -4.10
N TRP A 11 2.86 -4.07 -4.22
CA TRP A 11 3.49 -4.81 -3.12
C TRP A 11 4.81 -4.21 -2.66
N ARG A 12 5.64 -3.76 -3.60
CA ARG A 12 6.90 -3.07 -3.30
C ARG A 12 6.65 -1.75 -2.55
N MET A 13 5.59 -1.01 -2.89
CA MET A 13 5.21 0.21 -2.16
C MET A 13 4.84 -0.10 -0.70
N LEU A 14 4.05 -1.15 -0.46
CA LEU A 14 3.69 -1.58 0.91
C LEU A 14 4.92 -1.96 1.73
N ARG A 15 5.83 -2.76 1.17
CA ARG A 15 7.04 -3.20 1.89
C ARG A 15 7.98 -2.06 2.27
N ARG A 16 8.10 -1.02 1.44
CA ARG A 16 8.93 0.17 1.74
C ARG A 16 8.52 0.89 3.02
N VAL A 17 7.23 0.87 3.34
CA VAL A 17 6.65 1.61 4.46
C VAL A 17 6.18 0.71 5.60
N LEU A 18 6.34 -0.61 5.48
CA LEU A 18 5.86 -1.60 6.44
C LEU A 18 6.34 -1.36 7.88
N ARG A 19 7.59 -0.92 8.06
CA ARG A 19 8.20 -0.64 9.37
C ARG A 19 7.92 0.77 9.89
N LYS A 20 7.24 1.62 9.10
CA LYS A 20 6.98 3.02 9.44
C LYS A 20 5.63 3.15 10.13
N LYS A 21 5.58 3.91 11.24
CA LYS A 21 4.32 4.23 11.93
C LYS A 21 3.41 5.13 11.10
N ARG A 22 4.02 6.10 10.40
CA ARG A 22 3.42 7.01 9.42
C ARG A 22 4.45 7.33 8.35
N PHE A 23 4.02 7.66 7.15
CA PHE A 23 4.90 7.96 6.03
C PHE A 23 4.24 8.98 5.07
N ARG A 24 5.05 9.62 4.24
CA ARG A 24 4.60 10.45 3.10
C ARG A 24 4.59 9.64 1.81
N PHE A 25 3.81 10.07 0.82
CA PHE A 25 3.77 9.44 -0.52
C PHE A 25 5.17 9.18 -1.07
N GLU A 26 6.07 10.17 -0.97
CA GLU A 26 7.46 10.09 -1.45
C GLU A 26 8.24 8.89 -0.89
N GLU A 27 7.96 8.49 0.34
CA GLU A 27 8.62 7.36 1.00
C GLU A 27 8.11 5.99 0.52
N ALA A 28 6.90 5.95 -0.06
CA ALA A 28 6.28 4.75 -0.62
C ALA A 28 6.56 4.55 -2.12
N ARG A 29 7.10 5.57 -2.81
CA ARG A 29 7.30 5.58 -4.27
C ARG A 29 8.34 4.58 -4.75
N ASN A 30 8.13 4.06 -5.97
CA ASN A 30 9.09 3.24 -6.70
C ASN A 30 9.83 4.01 -7.81
N MET A 31 9.69 5.34 -7.85
CA MET A 31 10.18 6.20 -8.94
C MET A 31 9.59 5.84 -10.31
N SER A 32 8.37 5.31 -10.32
CA SER A 32 7.63 4.99 -11.55
C SER A 32 6.63 6.10 -11.89
N ARG A 33 6.30 6.22 -13.19
CA ARG A 33 5.22 7.11 -13.67
C ARG A 33 3.87 6.73 -13.08
N ASN A 34 3.66 5.44 -12.77
CA ASN A 34 2.39 4.91 -12.27
C ASN A 34 2.29 4.90 -10.73
N ASP A 35 3.30 5.43 -10.01
CA ASP A 35 3.31 5.43 -8.54
C ASP A 35 2.05 6.08 -7.95
N LYS A 36 1.58 7.18 -8.55
CA LYS A 36 0.37 7.88 -8.09
C LYS A 36 -0.88 6.99 -8.22
N GLN A 37 -1.03 6.33 -9.37
CA GLN A 37 -2.17 5.45 -9.63
C GLN A 37 -2.16 4.22 -8.71
N HIS A 38 -1.00 3.62 -8.50
CA HIS A 38 -0.86 2.49 -7.57
C HIS A 38 -1.12 2.91 -6.12
N PHE A 39 -0.64 4.08 -5.72
CA PHE A 39 -0.88 4.61 -4.38
C PHE A 39 -2.35 4.91 -4.13
N GLN A 40 -3.02 5.55 -5.08
CA GLN A 40 -4.45 5.83 -5.01
C GLN A 40 -5.25 4.53 -4.89
N TRP A 41 -4.93 3.52 -5.71
CA TRP A 41 -5.57 2.21 -5.61
C TRP A 41 -5.38 1.58 -4.22
N LEU A 42 -4.19 1.71 -3.62
CA LEU A 42 -3.92 1.20 -2.26
C LEU A 42 -4.73 1.93 -1.18
N LEU A 43 -4.99 3.22 -1.35
CA LEU A 43 -5.88 4.00 -0.48
C LEU A 43 -7.34 3.55 -0.64
N GLU A 44 -7.83 3.50 -1.87
CA GLU A 44 -9.22 3.13 -2.20
C GLU A 44 -9.57 1.71 -1.73
N ASN A 45 -8.59 0.80 -1.71
CA ASN A 45 -8.77 -0.58 -1.27
C ASN A 45 -8.44 -0.79 0.23
N GLY A 46 -8.15 0.28 0.96
CA GLY A 46 -7.93 0.24 2.41
C GLY A 46 -6.63 -0.43 2.85
N PHE A 47 -5.61 -0.48 1.99
CA PHE A 47 -4.25 -0.92 2.39
C PHE A 47 -3.45 0.23 3.02
N PHE A 48 -3.73 1.45 2.56
CA PHE A 48 -3.27 2.68 3.18
C PHE A 48 -4.45 3.47 3.71
N GLU A 49 -4.15 4.30 4.70
CA GLU A 49 -5.10 5.21 5.30
C GLU A 49 -4.50 6.61 5.34
N ASP A 50 -5.29 7.60 4.94
CA ASP A 50 -4.93 9.01 5.01
C ASP A 50 -5.14 9.54 6.43
N LEU A 51 -4.08 10.10 7.01
CA LEU A 51 -4.07 10.73 8.33
C LEU A 51 -4.24 12.25 8.24
N GLY A 52 -4.35 12.81 7.03
CA GLY A 52 -4.40 14.23 6.77
C GLY A 52 -3.00 14.88 6.71
N ASN A 53 -2.95 16.10 6.19
CA ASN A 53 -1.71 16.88 6.03
C ASN A 53 -0.60 16.15 5.24
N GLY A 54 -0.99 15.27 4.31
CA GLY A 54 -0.07 14.48 3.47
C GLY A 54 0.63 13.32 4.19
N TRP A 55 0.15 12.95 5.38
CA TRP A 55 0.61 11.77 6.11
C TRP A 55 -0.32 10.58 5.88
N TYR A 56 0.30 9.41 5.77
CA TYR A 56 -0.41 8.16 5.56
C TYR A 56 0.08 7.11 6.55
N ARG A 57 -0.73 6.08 6.81
CA ARG A 57 -0.31 4.87 7.51
C ARG A 57 -0.70 3.62 6.75
N ILE A 58 0.01 2.54 7.03
CA ILE A 58 -0.34 1.20 6.55
C ILE A 58 -1.36 0.59 7.50
N THR A 59 -2.46 0.09 6.94
CA THR A 59 -3.52 -0.59 7.70
C THR A 59 -3.11 -2.01 8.04
N GLU A 60 -3.85 -2.70 8.91
CA GLU A 60 -3.60 -4.12 9.20
C GLU A 60 -3.73 -4.99 7.93
N LYS A 61 -4.72 -4.69 7.08
CA LYS A 61 -4.87 -5.30 5.75
C LYS A 61 -3.63 -5.07 4.87
N GLY A 62 -3.12 -3.84 4.86
CA GLY A 62 -1.85 -3.47 4.21
C GLY A 62 -0.67 -4.30 4.70
N ARG A 63 -0.55 -4.50 6.01
CA ARG A 63 0.54 -5.27 6.62
C ARG A 63 0.47 -6.74 6.23
N ALA A 64 -0.70 -7.37 6.38
CA ALA A 64 -0.90 -8.76 5.99
C ALA A 64 -0.59 -8.98 4.49
N ALA A 65 -1.05 -8.06 3.63
CA ALA A 65 -0.76 -8.12 2.20
C ALA A 65 0.72 -7.86 1.85
N ALA A 66 1.44 -7.07 2.64
CA ALA A 66 2.88 -6.87 2.47
C ALA A 66 3.70 -8.12 2.77
N GLU A 67 3.25 -8.92 3.75
CA GLU A 67 3.90 -10.17 4.14
C GLU A 67 3.61 -11.28 3.13
N LEU A 68 2.33 -11.47 2.76
CA LEU A 68 1.87 -12.56 1.90
C LEU A 68 2.00 -12.27 0.40
N GLY A 69 2.04 -11.01 -0.01
CA GLY A 69 1.98 -10.61 -1.43
C GLY A 69 0.61 -10.80 -2.08
N GLN A 70 -0.39 -11.16 -1.29
CA GLN A 70 -1.76 -11.47 -1.71
C GLN A 70 -2.75 -10.67 -0.88
N TYR A 71 -3.96 -10.47 -1.41
CA TYR A 71 -5.06 -9.86 -0.66
C TYR A 71 -6.37 -10.60 -0.91
N GLU A 72 -7.25 -10.55 0.08
CA GLU A 72 -8.59 -11.13 0.00
C GLU A 72 -9.56 -10.15 -0.66
N VAL A 73 -10.39 -10.69 -1.55
CA VAL A 73 -11.58 -10.02 -2.08
C VAL A 73 -12.82 -10.81 -1.61
N PRO A 74 -13.87 -10.12 -1.11
CA PRO A 74 -15.13 -10.76 -0.75
C PRO A 74 -15.71 -11.60 -1.90
#